data_AF-K8E6E5-F1
#
_entry.id   AF-K8E6E5-F1
#
_cell.length_a   1.000
_cell.length_b   1.000
_cell.length_c   1.000
_cell.angle_alpha   90.00
_cell.angle_beta   90.00
_cell.angle_gamma   90.00
#
_symmetry.space_group_name_H-M   'P 1'
#
loop_
_entity.id
_entity.type
_entity.pdbx_description
1 polymer ?
#
loop_
_entity_poly.entity_id
_entity_poly.type
_entity_poly.pdbx_seq_one_letter_code
_entity_poly.pdbx_strand_id
1 'polypeptide(L)' 'MLKRIVYGSWFVSLVYFIVYLTMPFLEKAVRSGGIMVYIHVFMDLIFIGGLFFIIVSIIRYFFVDPNK' A
#
# COMPACT_ATOMS: atom_id res chain seq x y z
N MET A 1 3.16 -8.21 15.92
CA MET A 1 2.38 -6.96 15.84
C MET A 1 2.71 -6.15 14.59
N LEU A 2 3.99 -5.80 14.34
CA LEU A 2 4.42 -5.01 13.18
C LEU A 2 3.97 -5.59 11.82
N LYS A 3 4.17 -6.90 11.56
CA LYS A 3 3.72 -7.54 10.31
C LYS A 3 2.22 -7.35 10.04
N ARG A 4 1.38 -7.46 11.07
CA ARG A 4 -0.08 -7.27 10.97
C ARG A 4 -0.43 -5.83 10.60
N ILE A 5 0.29 -4.87 11.17
CA ILE A 5 0.11 -3.44 10.84
C ILE A 5 0.52 -3.21 9.39
N VAL A 6 1.70 -3.68 8.97
CA VAL A 6 2.18 -3.50 7.60
C VAL A 6 1.21 -4.12 6.58
N TYR A 7 0.79 -5.36 6.79
CA TYR A 7 -0.16 -6.02 5.89
C TYR A 7 -1.53 -5.36 5.88
N GLY A 8 -2.02 -4.91 7.04
CA GLY A 8 -3.28 -4.18 7.15
C GLY A 8 -3.23 -2.83 6.43
N SER A 9 -2.21 -2.03 6.69
CA SER A 9 -2.01 -0.73 6.02
C SER A 9 -1.81 -0.90 4.52
N TRP A 10 -1.02 -1.89 4.10
CA TRP A 10 -0.83 -2.21 2.69
C TRP A 10 -2.15 -2.60 2.01
N PHE A 11 -2.95 -3.45 2.64
CA PHE A 11 -4.25 -3.84 2.10
C PHE A 11 -5.20 -2.65 1.97
N VAL A 12 -5.21 -1.74 2.95
CA VAL A 12 -5.98 -0.49 2.87
C VAL A 12 -5.52 0.38 1.70
N SER A 13 -4.21 0.50 1.48
CA SER A 13 -3.68 1.22 0.30
C SER A 13 -4.02 0.55 -1.02
N LEU A 14 -4.03 -0.78 -1.09
CA LEU A 14 -4.47 -1.55 -2.26
C LEU A 14 -5.93 -1.23 -2.60
N VAL A 15 -6.83 -1.28 -1.61
CA VAL A 15 -8.24 -0.94 -1.79
C VAL A 15 -8.40 0.50 -2.27
N TYR A 16 -7.65 1.43 -1.68
CA TYR A 16 -7.64 2.83 -2.11
C TYR A 16 -7.27 2.98 -3.58
N PHE A 17 -6.22 2.32 -4.06
CA PHE A 17 -5.81 2.39 -5.46
C PHE A 17 -6.78 1.70 -6.41
N ILE A 18 -7.41 0.60 -5.99
CA ILE A 18 -8.51 0.00 -6.74
C ILE A 18 -9.65 1.00 -6.91
N VAL A 19 -10.06 1.69 -5.84
CA VAL A 19 -11.09 2.73 -5.90
C VAL A 19 -10.64 3.89 -6.77
N TYR A 20 -9.39 4.33 -6.66
CA TYR A 20 -8.84 5.42 -7.47
C TYR A 20 -8.88 5.12 -8.97
N LEU A 21 -8.55 3.88 -9.36
CA LEU A 21 -8.54 3.44 -10.75
C LEU A 21 -9.94 3.17 -11.32
N THR A 22 -10.90 2.79 -10.47
CA THR A 22 -12.24 2.38 -10.92
C THR A 22 -13.31 3.45 -10.76
N MET A 23 -13.12 4.42 -9.85
CA MET A 23 -14.10 5.46 -9.56
C MET A 23 -13.58 6.85 -9.96
N PRO A 24 -14.18 7.50 -10.98
CA PRO A 24 -13.71 8.80 -11.47
C PRO A 24 -13.84 9.93 -10.44
N PHE A 25 -14.65 9.75 -9.39
CA PHE A 25 -14.76 10.70 -8.30
C PHE A 25 -13.43 10.88 -7.55
N LEU A 26 -12.77 9.79 -7.19
CA LEU A 26 -11.56 9.84 -6.39
C LEU A 26 -10.39 10.39 -7.20
N GLU A 27 -10.30 10.00 -8.47
CA GLU A 27 -9.33 10.54 -9.42
C GLU A 27 -9.50 12.06 -9.59
N LYS A 28 -10.72 12.53 -9.82
CA LYS A 28 -11.02 13.97 -9.91
C LYS A 28 -10.68 14.72 -8.62
N ALA A 29 -10.96 14.14 -7.46
CA ALA A 29 -10.62 14.73 -6.18
C ALA A 29 -9.10 14.92 -6.03
N VAL A 30 -8.30 13.91 -6.39
CA VAL A 30 -6.83 14.03 -6.39
C VAL A 30 -6.36 15.09 -7.40
N ARG A 31 -6.91 15.09 -8.62
CA ARG A 31 -6.54 16.07 -9.66
C ARG A 31 -6.92 17.50 -9.31
N SER A 32 -8.00 17.71 -8.55
CA SER A 32 -8.41 19.03 -8.08
C SER A 32 -7.46 19.66 -7.07
N GLY A 33 -6.48 18.89 -6.55
CA GLY A 33 -5.50 19.38 -5.61
C GLY A 33 -5.95 19.27 -4.14
N GLY A 34 -5.35 20.10 -3.29
CA GLY A 34 -5.69 20.19 -1.87
C GLY A 34 -5.25 18.98 -1.04
N ILE A 35 -6.01 18.67 0.01
CA ILE A 35 -5.68 17.60 0.96
C ILE A 35 -5.62 16.21 0.31
N MET A 36 -6.38 16.01 -0.77
CA MET A 36 -6.50 14.72 -1.44
C MET A 36 -5.19 14.28 -2.10
N VAL A 37 -4.36 15.22 -2.55
CA VAL A 37 -3.02 14.94 -3.11
C VAL A 37 -2.10 14.37 -2.05
N TYR A 38 -2.08 14.96 -0.86
CA TYR A 38 -1.24 14.47 0.24
C TYR A 38 -1.69 13.08 0.70
N ILE A 39 -3.01 12.85 0.78
CA ILE A 39 -3.55 11.52 1.07
C ILE A 39 -3.11 10.54 -0.01
N HIS A 40 -3.21 10.90 -1.29
CA HIS A 40 -2.81 10.03 -2.39
C HIS A 40 -1.33 9.64 -2.32
N VAL A 41 -0.44 10.62 -2.14
CA VAL A 41 1.00 10.38 -1.99
C VAL A 41 1.30 9.53 -0.75
N PHE A 42 0.61 9.77 0.36
CA PHE A 42 0.77 8.95 1.56
C PHE A 42 0.33 7.50 1.34
N MET A 43 -0.78 7.29 0.64
CA MET A 43 -1.25 5.95 0.27
C MET A 43 -0.28 5.26 -0.69
N ASP A 44 0.36 6.00 -1.59
CA ASP A 44 1.41 5.49 -2.49
C ASP A 44 2.63 4.99 -1.71
N LEU A 45 3.10 5.77 -0.72
CA LEU A 45 4.20 5.35 0.16
C LEU A 45 3.87 4.07 0.92
N ILE A 46 2.64 3.95 1.44
CA ILE A 46 2.19 2.73 2.12
C ILE A 46 2.13 1.56 1.14
N PHE A 47 1.63 1.77 -0.08
CA PHE A 47 1.47 0.73 -1.06
C PHE A 47 2.82 0.17 -1.51
N ILE A 48 3.73 1.05 -1.93
CA ILE A 48 5.07 0.67 -2.39
C ILE A 48 5.88 0.09 -1.22
N GLY A 49 5.90 0.76 -0.07
CA GLY A 49 6.66 0.33 1.10
C GLY A 49 6.15 -1.00 1.67
N GLY A 50 4.83 -1.18 1.72
CA GLY A 50 4.20 -2.43 2.15
C GLY A 50 4.47 -3.57 1.18
N LEU A 51 4.38 -3.32 -0.14
CA LEU A 51 4.70 -4.32 -1.16
C LEU A 51 6.15 -4.77 -1.06
N PHE A 52 7.08 -3.81 -0.94
CA PHE A 52 8.50 -4.10 -0.73
C PHE A 52 8.73 -4.97 0.51
N PHE A 53 8.12 -4.60 1.65
CA PHE A 53 8.22 -5.39 2.87
C PHE A 53 7.67 -6.82 2.71
N ILE A 54 6.55 -6.99 2.01
CA ILE A 54 5.97 -8.30 1.71
C ILE A 54 6.94 -9.14 0.86
N ILE A 55 7.46 -8.58 -0.24
CA ILE A 55 8.40 -9.27 -1.13
C ILE A 55 9.65 -9.70 -0.37
N VAL A 56 10.27 -8.78 0.40
CA VAL A 56 11.46 -9.09 1.21
C VAL A 56 11.17 -10.16 2.25
N SER A 57 9.98 -10.14 2.86
CA SER A 57 9.58 -11.15 3.84
C SER A 57 9.43 -12.53 3.20
N ILE A 58 8.88 -12.60 1.98
CA ILE A 58 8.75 -13.84 1.20
C ILE A 58 10.14 -14.38 0.82
N ILE A 59 11.02 -13.52 0.29
CA ILE A 59 12.40 -13.91 -0.06
C ILE A 59 13.11 -14.44 1.19
N ARG A 60 13.03 -13.73 2.32
CA ARG A 60 13.65 -14.17 3.56
C ARG A 60 13.15 -15.54 4.02
N TYR A 61 11.84 -15.79 3.91
CA TYR A 61 11.25 -17.07 4.24
C TYR A 61 11.85 -18.20 3.38
N PHE A 62 11.95 -18.02 2.06
CA PHE A 62 12.45 -19.07 1.18
C PHE A 62 13.97 -19.29 1.25
N PHE A 63 14.76 -18.24 1.47
CA PHE A 63 16.22 -18.31 1.28
C PHE A 63 17.04 -18.26 2.58
N VAL A 64 16.48 -17.76 3.69
CA VAL A 64 17.26 -17.52 4.92
C VAL A 64 16.78 -18.40 6.07
N ASP A 65 15.48 -18.65 6.18
CA ASP A 65 14.92 -19.35 7.35
C ASP A 65 13.61 -20.09 6.99
N PRO A 66 13.68 -21.17 6.18
CA PRO A 66 12.49 -21.88 5.68
C PRO A 66 11.73 -22.65 6.77
N ASN A 67 12.34 -22.82 7.95
CA ASN A 67 11.79 -23.60 9.06
C ASN A 67 11.06 -22.74 10.13
N LYS A 68 10.80 -21.46 9.85
CA LYS A 68 10.03 -20.54 10.72
C LYS A 68 8.61 -20.28 10.23
#